data_AF-A0A1M5UYZ1-F1
#
_entry.id   AF-A0A1M5UYZ1-F1
#
_cell.length_a   1.000
_cell.length_b   1.000
_cell.length_c   1.000
_cell.angle_alpha   90.00
_cell.angle_beta   90.00
_cell.angle_gamma   90.00
#
_symmetry.space_group_name_H-M   'P 1'
#
loop_
_entity.id
_entity.type
_entity.pdbx_description
1 polymer ?
#
loop_
_entity_poly.entity_id
_entity_poly.type
_entity_poly.pdbx_seq_one_letter_code
_entity_poly.pdbx_strand_id
1 'polypeptide(L)'
;MNYRNIFFTMLIVLFLFSCQSKKLNYIDYYHKVYAIDSTHRIDKDTLATIKRYKKLFRKYPPVQNERLEEYETYIRYADRFHKKFGGIKSLDKLIVQSAPNWKYKREDRDFFKLYKKYGIDSITVEQKVIQWKRSLNKTLIDSFSIAFERDQQNKRLGSQVVINDRKNAELLIWAIKNYGFPSKQKIGLYGSNEQFMPMLILLNHMSGTEHYEYFKTKLLEYVKSGECPPRDYIEMVDKYQYIHNLEPVYGIHSHYDVNFDTADSARIDKNRKAVGFPSLKLSSKMIKDFQRKINHH
;
A
#
# COMPACT_ATOMS: atom_id res chain seq x y z
N MET A 1 49.06 19.69 13.05
CA MET A 1 47.82 18.86 12.94
C MET A 1 48.16 17.59 12.17
N ASN A 2 47.97 16.42 12.79
CA ASN A 2 48.39 15.13 12.21
C ASN A 2 47.55 14.80 10.97
N TYR A 3 48.16 14.88 9.78
CA TYR A 3 47.56 14.46 8.50
C TYR A 3 46.97 13.04 8.54
N ARG A 4 47.54 12.17 9.38
CA ARG A 4 47.06 10.80 9.62
C ARG A 4 45.65 10.76 10.24
N ASN A 5 45.32 11.71 11.11
CA ASN A 5 43.99 11.79 11.75
C ASN A 5 42.95 12.37 10.80
N ILE A 6 43.35 13.32 9.94
CA ILE A 6 42.46 13.91 8.93
C ILE A 6 42.09 12.85 7.88
N PHE A 7 43.07 12.05 7.44
CA PHE A 7 42.85 10.96 6.48
C PHE A 7 41.91 9.87 7.01
N PHE A 8 42.10 9.45 8.27
CA PHE A 8 41.20 8.49 8.93
C PHE A 8 39.78 9.04 9.08
N THR A 9 39.64 10.31 9.41
CA THR A 9 38.32 10.97 9.54
C THR A 9 37.63 11.07 8.17
N MET A 10 38.37 11.40 7.10
CA MET A 10 37.84 11.40 5.72
C MET A 10 37.37 10.00 5.28
N LEU A 11 38.13 8.95 5.59
CA LEU A 11 37.78 7.56 5.26
C LEU A 11 36.49 7.12 5.98
N ILE A 12 36.33 7.46 7.26
CA ILE A 12 35.09 7.16 8.02
C ILE A 12 33.89 7.90 7.41
N VAL A 13 34.05 9.17 7.03
CA VAL A 13 33.00 9.95 6.37
C VAL A 13 32.61 9.35 5.01
N LEU A 14 33.59 8.90 4.20
CA LEU A 14 33.33 8.22 2.93
C LEU A 14 32.61 6.88 3.11
N PHE A 15 32.92 6.11 4.15
CA PHE A 15 32.19 4.87 4.47
C PHE A 15 30.76 5.14 4.97
N LEU A 16 30.50 6.25 5.66
CA LEU A 16 29.16 6.66 6.09
C LEU A 16 28.27 7.11 4.90
N PHE A 17 28.85 7.73 3.87
CA PHE A 17 28.12 8.13 2.65
C PHE A 17 28.05 7.04 1.56
N SER A 18 28.91 6.02 1.61
CA SER A 18 28.95 4.91 0.63
C SER A 18 27.79 3.91 0.76
N CYS A 19 26.98 3.98 1.82
CA CYS A 19 25.84 3.09 1.99
C CYS A 19 24.59 3.66 1.30
N GLN A 20 24.68 3.89 -0.02
CA GLN A 20 23.51 4.17 -0.84
C GLN A 20 22.72 2.86 -0.94
N SER A 21 21.89 2.58 0.06
CA SER A 21 21.07 1.37 0.08
C SER A 21 20.30 1.32 -1.24
N LYS A 22 20.50 0.24 -2.02
CA LYS A 22 19.90 0.09 -3.34
C LYS A 22 18.39 0.31 -3.20
N LYS A 23 17.85 1.35 -3.84
CA LYS A 23 16.43 1.70 -3.76
C LYS A 23 15.62 0.46 -4.10
N LEU A 24 14.86 -0.04 -3.13
CA LEU A 24 14.07 -1.25 -3.30
C LEU A 24 12.97 -0.98 -4.33
N ASN A 25 12.84 -1.89 -5.30
CA ASN A 25 11.71 -1.86 -6.24
C ASN A 25 10.61 -2.77 -5.70
N TYR A 26 9.49 -2.18 -5.29
CA TYR A 26 8.34 -2.88 -4.74
C TYR A 26 7.52 -3.65 -5.77
N ILE A 27 7.71 -3.43 -7.07
CA ILE A 27 7.12 -4.30 -8.11
C ILE A 27 7.60 -5.74 -7.94
N ASP A 28 8.91 -5.94 -7.66
CA ASP A 28 9.47 -7.27 -7.34
C ASP A 28 8.91 -7.82 -6.01
N TYR A 29 8.67 -6.95 -5.03
CA TYR A 29 8.03 -7.34 -3.78
C TYR A 29 6.62 -7.89 -4.02
N TYR A 30 5.76 -7.15 -4.72
CA TYR A 30 4.37 -7.57 -4.96
C TYR A 30 4.30 -8.88 -5.75
N HIS A 31 5.11 -9.04 -6.80
CA HIS A 31 5.18 -10.31 -7.53
C HIS A 31 5.59 -11.48 -6.63
N LYS A 32 6.54 -11.26 -5.72
CA LYS A 32 6.96 -12.30 -4.77
C LYS A 32 5.88 -12.62 -3.76
N VAL A 33 5.16 -11.63 -3.25
CA VAL A 33 4.02 -11.88 -2.37
C VAL A 33 2.99 -12.76 -3.08
N TYR A 34 2.55 -12.36 -4.27
CA TYR A 34 1.57 -13.11 -5.06
C TYR A 34 2.05 -14.51 -5.45
N ALA A 35 3.32 -14.67 -5.79
CA ALA A 35 3.89 -15.97 -6.12
C ALA A 35 3.94 -16.91 -4.90
N ILE A 36 4.29 -16.38 -3.72
CA ILE A 36 4.32 -17.18 -2.49
C ILE A 36 2.89 -17.58 -2.10
N ASP A 37 1.95 -16.65 -2.09
CA ASP A 37 0.54 -16.93 -1.79
C ASP A 37 -0.06 -17.96 -2.78
N SER A 38 0.17 -17.75 -4.08
CA SER A 38 -0.29 -18.68 -5.13
C SER A 38 0.29 -20.08 -4.97
N THR A 39 1.59 -20.21 -4.68
CA THR A 39 2.23 -21.51 -4.46
C THR A 39 1.64 -22.19 -3.22
N HIS A 40 1.49 -21.45 -2.12
CA HIS A 40 0.97 -22.00 -0.88
C HIS A 40 -0.44 -22.58 -1.05
N ARG A 41 -1.28 -21.96 -1.88
CA ARG A 41 -2.63 -22.45 -2.17
C ARG A 41 -2.66 -23.79 -2.90
N ILE A 42 -1.62 -24.08 -3.68
CA ILE A 42 -1.51 -25.33 -4.46
C ILE A 42 -0.89 -26.40 -3.57
N ASP A 43 0.31 -26.12 -3.06
CA ASP A 43 1.14 -27.13 -2.39
C ASP A 43 0.73 -27.34 -0.93
N LYS A 44 0.07 -26.35 -0.31
CA LYS A 44 -0.27 -26.29 1.12
C LYS A 44 0.93 -26.47 2.07
N ASP A 45 2.15 -26.41 1.55
CA ASP A 45 3.37 -26.48 2.36
C ASP A 45 3.58 -25.18 3.12
N THR A 46 3.17 -25.17 4.39
CA THR A 46 3.27 -24.00 5.25
C THR A 46 4.72 -23.71 5.66
N LEU A 47 5.57 -24.73 5.81
CA LEU A 47 6.96 -24.56 6.23
C LEU A 47 7.79 -23.92 5.11
N ALA A 48 7.60 -24.35 3.86
CA ALA A 48 8.21 -23.69 2.71
C ALA A 48 7.71 -22.25 2.56
N THR A 49 6.41 -22.01 2.75
CA THR A 49 5.83 -20.66 2.73
C THR A 49 6.46 -19.74 3.79
N ILE A 50 6.62 -20.20 5.03
CA ILE A 50 7.31 -19.45 6.09
C ILE A 50 8.74 -19.08 5.66
N LYS A 51 9.49 -20.02 5.08
CA LYS A 51 10.88 -19.79 4.63
C LYS A 51 10.93 -18.72 3.53
N ARG A 52 10.01 -18.77 2.56
CA ARG A 52 9.93 -17.81 1.45
C ARG A 52 9.54 -16.41 1.95
N TYR A 53 8.51 -16.30 2.79
CA TYR A 53 8.13 -15.02 3.40
C TYR A 53 9.23 -14.43 4.29
N LYS A 54 9.88 -15.26 5.11
CA LYS A 54 11.03 -14.82 5.92
C LYS A 54 12.14 -14.21 5.05
N LYS A 55 12.45 -14.82 3.91
CA LYS A 55 13.43 -14.26 2.95
C LYS A 55 12.95 -12.93 2.38
N LEU A 56 11.67 -12.83 2.02
CA LEU A 56 11.07 -11.62 1.47
C LEU A 56 11.12 -10.45 2.47
N PHE A 57 10.61 -10.65 3.68
CA PHE A 57 10.50 -9.60 4.70
C PHE A 57 11.83 -9.24 5.39
N ARG A 58 12.90 -10.01 5.15
CA ARG A 58 14.27 -9.57 5.45
C ARG A 58 14.80 -8.55 4.45
N LYS A 59 14.36 -8.62 3.20
CA LYS A 59 14.79 -7.71 2.12
C LYS A 59 13.91 -6.47 2.03
N TYR A 60 12.60 -6.63 2.19
CA TYR A 60 11.63 -5.55 2.06
C TYR A 60 10.95 -5.24 3.39
N PRO A 61 10.86 -3.96 3.79
CA PRO A 61 9.86 -3.55 4.75
C PRO A 61 8.47 -4.02 4.30
N PRO A 62 7.71 -4.73 5.16
CA PRO A 62 6.41 -5.25 4.79
C PRO A 62 5.43 -4.11 4.54
N VAL A 63 4.55 -4.31 3.57
CA VAL A 63 3.40 -3.45 3.29
C VAL A 63 2.15 -4.29 3.46
N GLN A 64 1.19 -3.79 4.24
CA GLN A 64 -0.16 -4.35 4.32
C GLN A 64 -1.20 -3.37 3.78
N ASN A 65 -2.28 -3.89 3.19
CA ASN A 65 -3.48 -3.14 2.82
C ASN A 65 -4.71 -4.05 2.88
N GLU A 66 -5.90 -3.53 2.56
CA GLU A 66 -7.16 -4.29 2.70
C GLU A 66 -7.15 -5.64 1.95
N ARG A 67 -6.27 -5.82 0.95
CA ARG A 67 -6.16 -7.04 0.14
C ARG A 67 -4.78 -7.70 0.22
N LEU A 68 -3.90 -7.25 1.13
CA LEU A 68 -2.53 -7.73 1.28
C LEU A 68 -2.20 -7.83 2.78
N GLU A 69 -2.27 -9.05 3.34
CA GLU A 69 -2.13 -9.37 4.77
C GLU A 69 -0.96 -10.34 5.04
N GLU A 70 -0.06 -10.52 4.07
CA GLU A 70 0.89 -11.64 4.05
C GLU A 70 1.98 -11.52 5.12
N TYR A 71 2.24 -10.31 5.62
CA TYR A 71 3.14 -10.14 6.75
C TYR A 71 2.54 -10.68 8.05
N GLU A 72 1.29 -10.36 8.34
CA GLU A 72 0.54 -10.98 9.44
C GLU A 72 0.41 -12.49 9.26
N THR A 73 0.07 -12.93 8.04
CA THR A 73 -0.06 -14.36 7.72
C THR A 73 1.26 -15.10 7.99
N TYR A 74 2.38 -14.53 7.58
CA TYR A 74 3.71 -15.06 7.88
C TYR A 74 3.96 -15.18 9.39
N ILE A 75 3.65 -14.15 10.17
CA ILE A 75 3.82 -14.17 11.62
C ILE A 75 2.96 -15.28 12.23
N ARG A 76 1.67 -15.36 11.86
CA ARG A 76 0.74 -16.39 12.36
C ARG A 76 1.19 -17.80 12.01
N TYR A 77 1.65 -18.03 10.78
CA TYR A 77 2.20 -19.34 10.37
C TYR A 77 3.48 -19.68 11.14
N ALA A 78 4.41 -18.74 11.23
CA ALA A 78 5.64 -18.97 11.95
C ALA A 78 5.39 -19.26 13.43
N ASP A 79 4.49 -18.52 14.08
CA ASP A 79 4.07 -18.77 15.46
C ASP A 79 3.48 -20.18 15.65
N ARG A 80 2.51 -20.54 14.79
CA ARG A 80 1.84 -21.85 14.83
C ARG A 80 2.81 -23.02 14.66
N PHE A 81 3.81 -22.88 13.80
CA PHE A 81 4.80 -23.92 13.52
C PHE A 81 6.10 -23.78 14.33
N HIS A 82 6.07 -22.98 15.41
CA HIS A 82 7.21 -22.74 16.31
C HIS A 82 8.49 -22.28 15.58
N LYS A 83 8.34 -21.50 14.49
CA LYS A 83 9.44 -20.92 13.73
C LYS A 83 9.69 -19.48 14.19
N LYS A 84 10.97 -19.10 14.27
CA LYS A 84 11.38 -17.73 14.62
C LYS A 84 10.98 -16.75 13.51
N PHE A 85 10.01 -15.88 13.80
CA PHE A 85 9.61 -14.78 12.91
C PHE A 85 10.24 -13.42 13.23
N GLY A 86 10.91 -13.29 14.38
CA GLY A 86 11.58 -12.06 14.82
C GLY A 86 11.02 -11.44 16.11
N GLY A 87 10.05 -12.08 16.75
CA GLY A 87 9.54 -11.73 18.09
C GLY A 87 8.95 -10.32 18.15
N ILE A 88 9.15 -9.64 19.28
CA ILE A 88 8.59 -8.31 19.59
C ILE A 88 8.86 -7.29 18.47
N LYS A 89 10.08 -7.25 17.90
CA LYS A 89 10.40 -6.33 16.80
C LYS A 89 9.52 -6.52 15.57
N SER A 90 9.09 -7.75 15.30
CA SER A 90 8.22 -8.05 14.16
C SER A 90 6.76 -7.77 14.47
N LEU A 91 6.35 -7.99 15.72
CA LEU A 91 5.04 -7.60 16.24
C LEU A 91 4.86 -6.08 16.22
N ASP A 92 5.86 -5.31 16.63
CA ASP A 92 5.84 -3.85 16.55
C ASP A 92 5.62 -3.34 15.12
N LYS A 93 6.31 -3.94 14.15
CA LYS A 93 6.08 -3.64 12.72
C LYS A 93 4.65 -3.98 12.31
N LEU A 94 4.10 -5.08 12.80
CA LEU A 94 2.74 -5.50 12.47
C LEU A 94 1.69 -4.52 13.05
N ILE A 95 1.91 -3.96 14.25
CA ILE A 95 1.06 -2.89 14.79
C ILE A 95 1.03 -1.71 13.83
N VAL A 96 2.19 -1.19 13.42
CA VAL A 96 2.28 -0.05 12.49
C VAL A 96 1.61 -0.34 11.15
N GLN A 97 1.77 -1.55 10.62
CA GLN A 97 1.12 -1.95 9.36
C GLN A 97 -0.42 -2.05 9.49
N SER A 98 -0.93 -2.35 10.68
CA SER A 98 -2.36 -2.52 10.94
C SER A 98 -3.05 -1.24 11.43
N ALA A 99 -2.28 -0.29 11.96
CA ALA A 99 -2.77 0.95 12.57
C ALA A 99 -3.67 1.81 11.66
N PRO A 100 -3.44 1.93 10.33
CA PRO A 100 -4.39 2.66 9.47
C PRO A 100 -5.82 2.11 9.51
N ASN A 101 -5.98 0.80 9.68
CA ASN A 101 -7.27 0.10 9.76
C ASN A 101 -7.66 -0.25 11.21
N TRP A 102 -7.13 0.49 12.20
CA TRP A 102 -7.29 0.13 13.62
C TRP A 102 -8.74 0.01 14.08
N LYS A 103 -9.64 0.83 13.51
CA LYS A 103 -11.09 0.77 13.79
C LYS A 103 -11.64 -0.65 13.69
N TYR A 104 -11.23 -1.42 12.69
CA TYR A 104 -11.64 -2.81 12.50
C TYR A 104 -10.65 -3.78 13.16
N LYS A 105 -9.35 -3.50 13.07
CA LYS A 105 -8.34 -4.43 13.58
C LYS A 105 -8.44 -4.67 15.07
N ARG A 106 -8.86 -3.67 15.84
CA ARG A 106 -9.05 -3.76 17.28
C ARG A 106 -10.11 -4.80 17.72
N GLU A 107 -10.95 -5.26 16.80
CA GLU A 107 -11.97 -6.27 17.06
C GLU A 107 -11.44 -7.71 16.83
N ASP A 108 -10.26 -7.85 16.21
CA ASP A 108 -9.63 -9.13 15.93
C ASP A 108 -9.07 -9.76 17.22
N ARG A 109 -9.84 -10.70 17.80
CA ARG A 109 -9.43 -11.42 19.02
C ARG A 109 -8.14 -12.21 18.84
N ASP A 110 -7.91 -12.78 17.65
CA ASP A 110 -6.72 -13.59 17.40
C ASP A 110 -5.46 -12.73 17.27
N PHE A 111 -5.61 -11.49 16.81
CA PHE A 111 -4.55 -10.50 16.86
C PHE A 111 -4.09 -10.31 18.32
N PHE A 112 -4.98 -9.97 19.25
CA PHE A 112 -4.57 -9.77 20.65
C PHE A 112 -4.09 -11.03 21.36
N LYS A 113 -4.65 -12.21 21.05
CA LYS A 113 -4.13 -13.49 21.57
C LYS A 113 -2.66 -13.69 21.21
N LEU A 114 -2.28 -13.36 19.97
CA LEU A 114 -0.89 -13.42 19.53
C LEU A 114 0.00 -12.49 20.37
N TYR A 115 -0.38 -11.23 20.58
CA TYR A 115 0.42 -10.30 21.41
C TYR A 115 0.53 -10.76 22.86
N LYS A 116 -0.58 -11.20 23.46
CA LYS A 116 -0.61 -11.70 24.83
C LYS A 116 0.34 -12.89 25.03
N LYS A 117 0.42 -13.81 24.06
CA LYS A 117 1.37 -14.95 24.06
C LYS A 117 2.84 -14.49 24.18
N TYR A 118 3.16 -13.31 23.65
CA TYR A 118 4.50 -12.72 23.68
C TYR A 118 4.68 -11.66 24.78
N GLY A 119 3.80 -11.64 25.78
CA GLY A 119 3.91 -10.74 26.94
C GLY A 119 3.57 -9.28 26.64
N ILE A 120 2.86 -9.01 25.54
CA ILE A 120 2.41 -7.67 25.18
C ILE A 120 0.90 -7.60 25.46
N ASP A 121 0.50 -6.80 26.44
CA ASP A 121 -0.91 -6.59 26.74
C ASP A 121 -1.61 -5.68 25.71
N SER A 122 -2.94 -5.68 25.74
CA SER A 122 -3.74 -4.89 24.81
C SER A 122 -3.54 -3.38 24.99
N ILE A 123 -3.25 -2.93 26.20
CA ILE A 123 -3.01 -1.50 26.51
C ILE A 123 -1.75 -1.03 25.79
N THR A 124 -0.69 -1.83 25.81
CA THR A 124 0.58 -1.57 25.13
C THR A 124 0.40 -1.50 23.62
N VAL A 125 -0.43 -2.40 23.05
CA VAL A 125 -0.76 -2.36 21.61
C VAL A 125 -1.52 -1.06 21.27
N GLU A 126 -2.56 -0.72 22.03
CA GLU A 126 -3.34 0.52 21.85
C GLU A 126 -2.45 1.77 21.95
N GLN A 127 -1.55 1.81 22.94
CA GLN A 127 -0.59 2.91 23.08
C GLN A 127 0.34 3.07 21.87
N LYS A 128 0.83 1.97 21.29
CA LYS A 128 1.64 2.02 20.07
C LYS A 128 0.86 2.55 18.87
N VAL A 129 -0.43 2.24 18.77
CA VAL A 129 -1.31 2.81 17.74
C VAL A 129 -1.54 4.31 17.97
N ILE A 130 -1.75 4.74 19.21
CA ILE A 130 -1.86 6.16 19.56
C ILE A 130 -0.57 6.91 19.21
N GLN A 131 0.59 6.32 19.52
CA GLN A 131 1.89 6.89 19.16
C GLN A 131 2.04 7.02 17.63
N TRP A 132 1.65 5.99 16.88
CA TRP A 132 1.62 6.05 15.42
C TRP A 132 0.71 7.17 14.92
N LYS A 133 -0.52 7.31 15.46
CA LYS A 133 -1.46 8.39 15.08
C LYS A 133 -0.86 9.78 15.32
N ARG A 134 -0.12 9.95 16.43
CA ARG A 134 0.60 11.20 16.76
C ARG A 134 1.79 11.48 15.85
N SER A 135 2.39 10.46 15.22
CA SER A 135 3.51 10.63 14.28
C SER A 135 3.09 11.03 12.86
N LEU A 136 1.79 11.03 12.56
CA LEU A 136 1.27 11.39 11.24
C LEU A 136 1.46 12.89 10.97
N ASN A 137 1.53 13.25 9.69
CA ASN A 137 1.69 14.64 9.27
C ASN A 137 0.35 15.38 9.38
N LYS A 138 0.18 16.16 10.46
CA LYS A 138 -1.05 16.90 10.75
C LYS A 138 -1.43 17.91 9.66
N THR A 139 -0.44 18.62 9.10
CA THR A 139 -0.67 19.58 8.01
C THR A 139 -1.28 18.89 6.79
N LEU A 140 -0.74 17.74 6.40
CA LEU A 140 -1.31 16.96 5.30
C LEU A 140 -2.68 16.39 5.68
N ILE A 141 -2.86 15.90 6.91
CA ILE A 141 -4.16 15.41 7.39
C ILE A 141 -5.23 16.49 7.22
N ASP A 142 -4.98 17.72 7.69
CA ASP A 142 -5.95 18.81 7.59
C ASP A 142 -6.23 19.19 6.15
N SER A 143 -5.19 19.29 5.34
CA SER A 143 -5.31 19.65 3.92
C SER A 143 -6.11 18.61 3.14
N PHE A 144 -5.82 17.33 3.34
CA PHE A 144 -6.53 16.24 2.67
C PHE A 144 -7.94 16.05 3.23
N SER A 145 -8.21 16.37 4.50
CA SER A 145 -9.58 16.34 5.05
C SER A 145 -10.49 17.28 4.26
N ILE A 146 -10.01 18.49 3.95
CA ILE A 146 -10.74 19.46 3.11
C ILE A 146 -10.89 18.94 1.67
N ALA A 147 -9.86 18.30 1.12
CA ALA A 147 -9.94 17.73 -0.23
C ALA A 147 -11.00 16.61 -0.32
N PHE A 148 -11.05 15.73 0.67
CA PHE A 148 -12.04 14.65 0.75
C PHE A 148 -13.45 15.17 1.04
N GLU A 149 -13.59 16.23 1.84
CA GLU A 149 -14.86 16.91 2.02
C GLU A 149 -15.39 17.44 0.68
N ARG A 150 -14.56 18.12 -0.13
CA ARG A 150 -14.93 18.57 -1.48
C ARG A 150 -15.30 17.44 -2.42
N ASP A 151 -14.63 16.28 -2.28
CA ASP A 151 -14.87 15.11 -3.11
C ASP A 151 -16.20 14.41 -2.81
N GLN A 152 -16.64 14.47 -1.56
CA GLN A 152 -17.86 13.85 -1.05
C GLN A 152 -19.07 14.79 -1.07
N GLN A 153 -18.84 16.10 -1.18
CA GLN A 153 -19.91 17.09 -1.34
C GLN A 153 -20.48 17.07 -2.77
N ASN A 154 -21.80 17.28 -2.85
CA ASN A 154 -22.63 17.34 -4.05
C ASN A 154 -22.84 15.97 -4.74
N LYS A 155 -23.89 15.86 -5.56
CA LYS A 155 -24.14 14.70 -6.46
C LYS A 155 -23.03 14.51 -7.53
N ARG A 156 -21.90 15.21 -7.39
CA ARG A 156 -20.81 15.38 -8.37
C ARG A 156 -21.33 15.73 -9.77
N LEU A 157 -22.13 16.80 -9.86
CA LEU A 157 -22.65 17.33 -11.12
C LEU A 157 -22.24 18.80 -11.31
N GLY A 158 -21.97 19.18 -12.56
CA GLY A 158 -21.72 20.57 -12.95
C GLY A 158 -20.27 21.05 -12.77
N SER A 159 -20.06 22.34 -13.06
CA SER A 159 -18.75 23.00 -13.09
C SER A 159 -18.01 23.00 -11.74
N GLN A 160 -18.74 22.95 -10.63
CA GLN A 160 -18.14 22.92 -9.29
C GLN A 160 -17.25 21.70 -9.07
N VAL A 161 -17.57 20.57 -9.70
CA VAL A 161 -16.75 19.35 -9.64
C VAL A 161 -15.39 19.58 -10.27
N VAL A 162 -15.36 20.17 -11.46
CA VAL A 162 -14.11 20.46 -12.18
C VAL A 162 -13.22 21.40 -11.37
N ILE A 163 -13.82 22.42 -10.74
CA ILE A 163 -13.10 23.35 -9.86
C ILE A 163 -12.53 22.62 -8.63
N ASN A 164 -13.32 21.75 -7.99
CA ASN A 164 -12.88 21.00 -6.82
C ASN A 164 -11.78 19.99 -7.17
N ASP A 165 -11.93 19.24 -8.26
CA ASP A 165 -10.94 18.27 -8.73
C ASP A 165 -9.62 18.97 -9.07
N ARG A 166 -9.67 20.15 -9.70
CA ARG A 166 -8.47 20.97 -9.94
C ARG A 166 -7.78 21.39 -8.64
N LYS A 167 -8.52 21.92 -7.66
CA LYS A 167 -7.95 22.30 -6.35
C LYS A 167 -7.31 21.09 -5.64
N ASN A 168 -7.97 19.94 -5.73
CA ASN A 168 -7.48 18.69 -5.13
C ASN A 168 -6.22 18.18 -5.85
N ALA A 169 -6.15 18.33 -7.18
CA ALA A 169 -4.96 18.03 -7.96
C ALA A 169 -3.78 18.95 -7.62
N GLU A 170 -4.00 20.27 -7.53
CA GLU A 170 -2.99 21.25 -7.13
C GLU A 170 -2.44 20.93 -5.71
N LEU A 171 -3.32 20.58 -4.77
CA LEU A 171 -2.92 20.11 -3.44
C LEU A 171 -2.06 18.85 -3.51
N LEU A 172 -2.46 17.84 -4.29
CA LEU A 172 -1.70 16.60 -4.40
C LEU A 172 -0.32 16.82 -5.03
N ILE A 173 -0.23 17.68 -6.05
CA ILE A 173 1.04 18.10 -6.65
C ILE A 173 1.92 18.77 -5.59
N TRP A 174 1.37 19.70 -4.81
CA TRP A 174 2.09 20.37 -3.74
C TRP A 174 2.56 19.37 -2.66
N ALA A 175 1.71 18.44 -2.25
CA ALA A 175 2.07 17.40 -1.28
C ALA A 175 3.21 16.52 -1.80
N ILE A 176 3.13 16.06 -3.06
CA ILE A 176 4.18 15.28 -3.72
C ILE A 176 5.52 16.03 -3.72
N LYS A 177 5.51 17.32 -4.06
CA LYS A 177 6.73 18.14 -4.12
C LYS A 177 7.37 18.39 -2.76
N ASN A 178 6.58 18.55 -1.71
CA ASN A 178 7.07 18.98 -0.39
C ASN A 178 7.25 17.83 0.62
N TYR A 179 6.45 16.76 0.50
CA TYR A 179 6.38 15.67 1.48
C TYR A 179 6.41 14.27 0.84
N GLY A 180 6.43 14.20 -0.49
CA GLY A 180 6.21 12.97 -1.24
C GLY A 180 4.75 12.50 -1.22
N PHE A 181 4.50 11.27 -1.64
CA PHE A 181 3.14 10.73 -1.72
C PHE A 181 2.50 10.66 -0.32
N PRO A 182 1.26 11.17 -0.15
CA PRO A 182 0.52 11.15 1.12
C PRO A 182 -0.04 9.74 1.40
N SER A 183 0.85 8.79 1.67
CA SER A 183 0.45 7.41 1.96
C SER A 183 -0.34 7.33 3.28
N LYS A 184 -1.08 6.24 3.46
CA LYS A 184 -1.78 5.97 4.73
C LYS A 184 -0.86 5.88 5.95
N GLN A 185 0.44 5.65 5.76
CA GLN A 185 1.42 5.67 6.85
C GLN A 185 1.89 7.10 7.19
N LYS A 186 1.64 8.09 6.32
CA LYS A 186 1.91 9.50 6.56
C LYS A 186 0.68 10.27 7.03
N ILE A 187 -0.50 9.95 6.50
CA ILE A 187 -1.74 10.70 6.77
C ILE A 187 -2.87 9.87 7.38
N GLY A 188 -2.68 8.57 7.58
CA GLY A 188 -3.74 7.67 8.05
C GLY A 188 -4.82 7.39 7.00
N LEU A 189 -5.94 6.82 7.44
CA LEU A 189 -7.16 6.65 6.64
C LEU A 189 -8.31 7.55 7.12
N TYR A 190 -8.11 8.27 8.23
CA TYR A 190 -9.12 9.11 8.85
C TYR A 190 -8.51 10.49 9.11
N GLY A 191 -9.19 11.51 8.59
CA GLY A 191 -8.79 12.89 8.69
C GLY A 191 -9.35 13.59 9.93
N SER A 192 -9.35 14.91 9.88
CA SER A 192 -10.06 15.75 10.85
C SER A 192 -11.55 15.41 10.84
N ASN A 193 -12.17 15.42 12.02
CA ASN A 193 -13.56 14.99 12.24
C ASN A 193 -13.86 13.54 11.81
N GLU A 194 -12.85 12.65 11.83
CA GLU A 194 -12.97 11.24 11.45
C GLU A 194 -13.44 11.04 9.98
N GLN A 195 -13.17 12.04 9.12
CA GLN A 195 -13.41 11.98 7.68
C GLN A 195 -12.65 10.78 7.08
N PHE A 196 -13.34 9.84 6.44
CA PHE A 196 -12.67 8.71 5.78
C PHE A 196 -11.98 9.19 4.49
N MET A 197 -10.67 8.95 4.39
CA MET A 197 -9.77 9.45 3.34
C MET A 197 -9.05 8.34 2.57
N PRO A 198 -9.75 7.43 1.87
CA PRO A 198 -9.11 6.43 1.03
C PRO A 198 -8.50 7.10 -0.21
N MET A 199 -7.16 7.17 -0.27
CA MET A 199 -6.43 7.82 -1.38
C MET A 199 -6.85 7.31 -2.77
N LEU A 200 -7.23 6.03 -2.88
CA LEU A 200 -7.81 5.45 -4.09
C LEU A 200 -8.91 6.33 -4.72
N ILE A 201 -9.82 6.87 -3.90
CA ILE A 201 -10.96 7.67 -4.39
C ILE A 201 -10.50 9.01 -4.95
N LEU A 202 -9.65 9.74 -4.20
CA LEU A 202 -9.08 11.00 -4.64
C LEU A 202 -8.29 10.81 -5.95
N LEU A 203 -7.45 9.77 -6.01
CA LEU A 203 -6.67 9.44 -7.20
C LEU A 203 -7.55 9.09 -8.40
N ASN A 204 -8.68 8.41 -8.19
CA ASN A 204 -9.63 8.13 -9.26
C ASN A 204 -10.12 9.44 -9.91
N HIS A 205 -10.38 10.50 -9.14
CA HIS A 205 -10.78 11.81 -9.68
C HIS A 205 -9.66 12.53 -10.44
N MET A 206 -8.39 12.29 -10.10
CA MET A 206 -7.26 12.88 -10.82
C MET A 206 -7.21 12.49 -12.31
N SER A 207 -7.85 11.37 -12.66
CA SER A 207 -8.01 10.93 -14.05
C SER A 207 -8.79 11.93 -14.92
N GLY A 208 -9.68 12.75 -14.35
CA GLY A 208 -10.45 13.73 -15.10
C GLY A 208 -9.75 15.09 -15.24
N THR A 209 -8.53 15.25 -14.72
CA THR A 209 -7.86 16.55 -14.62
C THR A 209 -6.81 16.74 -15.71
N GLU A 210 -6.48 18.01 -16.01
CA GLU A 210 -5.38 18.38 -16.92
C GLU A 210 -4.01 17.88 -16.46
N HIS A 211 -3.88 17.47 -15.19
CA HIS A 211 -2.66 16.96 -14.59
C HIS A 211 -2.51 15.44 -14.68
N TYR A 212 -3.39 14.74 -15.42
CA TYR A 212 -3.35 13.28 -15.54
C TYR A 212 -1.96 12.73 -15.90
N GLU A 213 -1.29 13.26 -16.92
CA GLU A 213 0.03 12.76 -17.35
C GLU A 213 1.12 12.96 -16.28
N TYR A 214 1.03 14.04 -15.50
CA TYR A 214 1.90 14.25 -14.34
C TYR A 214 1.67 13.14 -13.29
N PHE A 215 0.42 12.87 -12.93
CA PHE A 215 0.09 11.84 -11.93
C PHE A 215 0.43 10.44 -12.41
N LYS A 216 0.12 10.10 -13.66
CA LYS A 216 0.47 8.82 -14.28
C LYS A 216 1.98 8.54 -14.22
N THR A 217 2.80 9.57 -14.44
CA THR A 217 4.26 9.43 -14.34
C THR A 217 4.70 9.33 -12.87
N LYS A 218 4.26 10.26 -12.01
CA LYS A 218 4.76 10.35 -10.64
C LYS A 218 4.26 9.24 -9.72
N LEU A 219 3.00 8.83 -9.84
CA LEU A 219 2.47 7.75 -9.01
C LEU A 219 3.15 6.41 -9.32
N LEU A 220 3.58 6.16 -10.56
CA LEU A 220 4.37 4.97 -10.88
C LEU A 220 5.72 4.93 -10.13
N GLU A 221 6.34 6.09 -9.87
CA GLU A 221 7.53 6.17 -9.02
C GLU A 221 7.22 5.74 -7.57
N TYR A 222 6.04 6.08 -7.06
CA TYR A 222 5.57 5.70 -5.73
C TYR A 222 5.08 4.25 -5.64
N VAL A 223 4.60 3.68 -6.75
CA VAL A 223 4.37 2.23 -6.85
C VAL A 223 5.69 1.49 -6.73
N LYS A 224 6.74 1.96 -7.41
CA LYS A 224 8.10 1.41 -7.32
C LYS A 224 8.70 1.55 -5.91
N SER A 225 8.38 2.63 -5.17
CA SER A 225 8.85 2.82 -3.79
C SER A 225 8.04 2.05 -2.73
N GLY A 226 6.82 1.59 -3.08
CA GLY A 226 5.90 0.93 -2.17
C GLY A 226 5.01 1.88 -1.37
N GLU A 227 5.07 3.19 -1.62
CA GLU A 227 4.23 4.18 -0.94
C GLU A 227 2.83 4.30 -1.55
N CYS A 228 2.70 4.04 -2.86
CA CYS A 228 1.42 3.97 -3.57
C CYS A 228 1.08 2.49 -3.86
N PRO A 229 -0.07 1.97 -3.41
CA PRO A 229 -0.52 0.64 -3.81
C PRO A 229 -0.67 0.55 -5.34
N PRO A 230 -0.24 -0.55 -5.99
CA PRO A 230 -0.43 -0.72 -7.43
C PRO A 230 -1.88 -0.55 -7.87
N ARG A 231 -2.83 -0.97 -7.02
CA ARG A 231 -4.28 -0.82 -7.26
C ARG A 231 -4.65 0.65 -7.47
N ASP A 232 -4.26 1.53 -6.56
CA ASP A 232 -4.58 2.97 -6.64
C ASP A 232 -4.10 3.60 -7.94
N TYR A 233 -2.91 3.20 -8.39
CA TYR A 233 -2.35 3.64 -9.66
C TYR A 233 -3.16 3.17 -10.87
N ILE A 234 -3.44 1.86 -10.96
CA ILE A 234 -4.12 1.30 -12.14
C ILE A 234 -5.59 1.71 -12.22
N GLU A 235 -6.29 1.92 -11.09
CA GLU A 235 -7.67 2.41 -11.10
C GLU A 235 -7.73 3.82 -11.69
N MET A 236 -6.80 4.71 -11.32
CA MET A 236 -6.69 6.05 -11.93
C MET A 236 -6.41 5.94 -13.43
N VAL A 237 -5.48 5.09 -13.86
CA VAL A 237 -5.13 4.96 -15.29
C VAL A 237 -6.30 4.44 -16.10
N ASP A 238 -6.97 3.37 -15.65
CA ASP A 238 -8.12 2.83 -16.37
C ASP A 238 -9.35 3.74 -16.30
N LYS A 239 -9.50 4.54 -15.23
CA LYS A 239 -10.55 5.56 -15.17
C LYS A 239 -10.36 6.62 -16.24
N TYR A 240 -9.12 7.04 -16.50
CA TYR A 240 -8.81 7.94 -17.62
C TYR A 240 -9.23 7.31 -18.95
N GLN A 241 -8.87 6.05 -19.20
CA GLN A 241 -9.29 5.35 -20.41
C GLN A 241 -10.80 5.36 -20.56
N TYR A 242 -11.52 5.06 -19.47
CA TYR A 242 -12.98 5.09 -19.45
C TYR A 242 -13.57 6.46 -19.80
N ILE A 243 -13.11 7.54 -19.16
CA ILE A 243 -13.63 8.89 -19.41
C ILE A 243 -13.40 9.31 -20.87
N HIS A 244 -12.34 8.81 -21.50
CA HIS A 244 -11.96 9.12 -22.87
C HIS A 244 -12.43 8.09 -23.91
N ASN A 245 -13.24 7.10 -23.54
CA ASN A 245 -13.71 6.01 -24.42
C ASN A 245 -12.57 5.24 -25.11
N LEU A 246 -11.49 4.98 -24.37
CA LEU A 246 -10.31 4.25 -24.83
C LEU A 246 -10.27 2.83 -24.24
N GLU A 247 -9.47 1.97 -24.85
CA GLU A 247 -9.26 0.60 -24.34
C GLU A 247 -8.62 0.61 -22.94
N PRO A 248 -9.06 -0.29 -22.03
CA PRO A 248 -8.46 -0.39 -20.71
C PRO A 248 -7.01 -0.88 -20.80
N VAL A 249 -6.14 -0.30 -19.98
CA VAL A 249 -4.71 -0.67 -19.91
C VAL A 249 -4.51 -1.86 -18.98
N TYR A 250 -5.23 -1.87 -17.85
CA TYR A 250 -5.10 -2.86 -16.79
C TYR A 250 -6.36 -3.69 -16.56
N GLY A 251 -7.50 -3.34 -17.14
CA GLY A 251 -8.76 -4.09 -17.00
C GLY A 251 -9.36 -4.05 -15.59
N ILE A 252 -9.22 -2.94 -14.84
CA ILE A 252 -9.91 -2.72 -13.55
C ILE A 252 -11.35 -2.26 -13.75
N HIS A 253 -11.53 -1.23 -14.58
CA HIS A 253 -12.83 -0.64 -14.89
C HIS A 253 -13.34 -1.15 -16.23
N SER A 254 -13.19 -2.46 -16.48
CA SER A 254 -13.97 -3.12 -17.52
C SER A 254 -15.43 -3.03 -17.10
N HIS A 255 -16.10 -1.95 -17.51
CA HIS A 255 -17.54 -1.83 -17.44
C HIS A 255 -18.13 -3.12 -18.03
N TYR A 256 -18.91 -3.83 -17.22
CA TYR A 256 -19.97 -4.75 -17.63
C TYR A 256 -19.70 -5.51 -18.94
N ASP A 257 -19.24 -6.76 -18.80
CA ASP A 257 -19.36 -7.80 -19.82
C ASP A 257 -18.39 -7.74 -21.01
N VAL A 258 -17.09 -7.55 -20.74
CA VAL A 258 -16.04 -7.84 -21.74
C VAL A 258 -15.37 -9.15 -21.38
N ASN A 259 -15.72 -10.22 -22.10
CA ASN A 259 -14.83 -11.37 -22.22
C ASN A 259 -13.62 -10.91 -23.04
N PHE A 260 -12.57 -10.46 -22.35
CA PHE A 260 -11.30 -10.18 -23.01
C PHE A 260 -10.89 -11.41 -23.79
N ASP A 261 -10.56 -11.23 -25.06
CA ASP A 261 -10.00 -12.32 -25.84
C ASP A 261 -8.61 -12.70 -25.29
N THR A 262 -7.98 -13.69 -25.93
CA THR A 262 -6.66 -14.17 -25.47
C THR A 262 -5.56 -13.11 -25.65
N ALA A 263 -5.63 -12.30 -26.71
CA ALA A 263 -4.63 -11.28 -27.00
C ALA A 263 -4.74 -10.10 -26.03
N ASP A 264 -5.96 -9.64 -25.77
CA ASP A 264 -6.26 -8.59 -24.78
C ASP A 264 -5.89 -9.04 -23.37
N SER A 265 -6.23 -10.27 -23.00
CA SER A 265 -5.84 -10.84 -21.71
C SER A 265 -4.32 -10.87 -21.53
N ALA A 266 -3.57 -11.28 -22.56
CA ALA A 266 -2.11 -11.31 -22.51
C ALA A 266 -1.48 -9.91 -22.41
N ARG A 267 -2.02 -8.94 -23.17
CA ARG A 267 -1.60 -7.54 -23.13
C ARG A 267 -1.86 -6.92 -21.75
N ILE A 268 -3.05 -7.11 -21.21
CA ILE A 268 -3.45 -6.61 -19.89
C ILE A 268 -2.59 -7.24 -18.79
N ASP A 269 -2.38 -8.56 -18.81
CA ASP A 269 -1.55 -9.24 -17.81
C ASP A 269 -0.09 -8.78 -17.88
N LYS A 270 0.44 -8.52 -19.08
CA LYS A 270 1.77 -7.91 -19.26
C LYS A 270 1.85 -6.52 -18.62
N ASN A 271 0.85 -5.68 -18.82
CA ASN A 271 0.79 -4.35 -18.22
C ASN A 271 0.67 -4.43 -16.69
N ARG A 272 -0.23 -5.27 -16.16
CA ARG A 272 -0.42 -5.49 -14.71
C ARG A 272 0.88 -5.96 -14.05
N LYS A 273 1.60 -6.89 -14.70
CA LYS A 273 2.93 -7.32 -14.25
C LYS A 273 3.93 -6.17 -14.25
N ALA A 274 3.91 -5.27 -15.22
CA ALA A 274 4.84 -4.14 -15.27
C ALA A 274 4.71 -3.18 -14.06
N VAL A 275 3.58 -3.20 -13.36
CA VAL A 275 3.29 -2.35 -12.19
C VAL A 275 3.15 -3.11 -10.88
N GLY A 276 3.45 -4.42 -10.88
CA GLY A 276 3.38 -5.25 -9.68
C GLY A 276 1.96 -5.59 -9.25
N PHE A 277 1.02 -5.67 -10.19
CA PHE A 277 -0.35 -6.10 -9.95
C PHE A 277 -0.56 -7.56 -10.44
N PRO A 278 -1.44 -8.36 -9.79
CA PRO A 278 -1.64 -9.76 -10.19
C PRO A 278 -2.35 -9.85 -11.53
N SER A 279 -2.22 -10.99 -12.23
CA SER A 279 -2.98 -11.26 -13.45
C SER A 279 -4.49 -11.21 -13.22
N LEU A 280 -5.28 -11.03 -14.28
CA LEU A 280 -6.74 -11.03 -14.24
C LEU A 280 -7.27 -12.26 -13.48
N LYS A 281 -6.83 -13.46 -13.87
CA LYS A 281 -7.22 -14.73 -13.23
C LYS A 281 -6.89 -14.77 -11.74
N LEU A 282 -5.69 -14.34 -11.35
CA LEU A 282 -5.29 -14.33 -9.94
C LEU A 282 -6.08 -13.29 -9.13
N SER A 283 -6.30 -12.10 -9.69
CA SER A 283 -7.11 -11.06 -9.05
C SER A 283 -8.56 -11.48 -8.84
N SER A 284 -9.19 -12.14 -9.82
CA SER A 284 -10.55 -12.68 -9.66
C SER A 284 -10.62 -13.69 -8.52
N LYS A 285 -9.59 -14.54 -8.35
CA LYS A 285 -9.51 -15.48 -7.23
C LYS A 285 -9.38 -14.76 -5.88
N MET A 286 -8.48 -13.77 -5.80
CA MET A 286 -8.28 -12.98 -4.58
C MET A 286 -9.56 -12.24 -4.15
N ILE A 287 -10.32 -11.69 -5.10
CA ILE A 287 -11.61 -11.02 -4.82
C ILE A 287 -12.61 -12.01 -4.21
N LYS A 288 -12.74 -13.21 -4.81
CA LYS A 288 -13.63 -14.26 -4.28
C LYS A 288 -13.24 -14.70 -2.87
N ASP A 289 -11.93 -14.80 -2.58
CA ASP A 289 -11.47 -15.14 -1.23
C ASP A 289 -11.81 -14.05 -0.21
N PHE A 290 -11.59 -12.79 -0.59
CA PHE A 290 -11.90 -11.65 0.26
C PHE A 290 -13.39 -11.57 0.57
N GLN A 291 -14.25 -11.77 -0.43
CA GLN A 291 -15.70 -11.83 -0.24
C GLN A 291 -16.12 -12.98 0.70
N ARG A 292 -15.53 -14.17 0.54
CA ARG A 292 -15.78 -15.28 1.45
C ARG A 292 -15.37 -14.96 2.89
N LYS A 293 -14.22 -14.31 3.11
CA LYS A 293 -13.81 -13.88 4.45
C LYS A 293 -14.82 -12.92 5.08
N ILE A 294 -15.33 -11.94 4.33
CA ILE A 294 -16.34 -11.00 4.83
C ILE A 294 -17.63 -11.70 5.21
N ASN A 295 -18.12 -12.63 4.36
CA ASN A 295 -19.41 -13.31 4.59
C ASN A 295 -19.37 -14.36 5.71
N HIS A 296 -18.19 -14.72 6.22
CA HIS A 296 -18.01 -15.68 7.32
C HIS A 296 -17.62 -14.99 8.65
N HIS A 297 -17.63 -13.66 8.69
CA HIS A 297 -17.53 -12.84 9.89
C HIS A 297 -18.90 -12.24 10.24
#